data_AF-A0A7W0TTW7-F1
#
_entry.id   AF-A0A7W0TTW7-F1
#
_cell.length_a   1.000
_cell.length_b   1.000
_cell.length_c   1.000
_cell.angle_alpha   90.00
_cell.angle_beta   90.00
_cell.angle_gamma   90.00
#
_symmetry.space_group_name_H-M   'P 1'
#
loop_
_entity.id
_entity.type
_entity.pdbx_description
1 polymer ?
#
loop_
_entity_poly.entity_id
_entity_poly.type
_entity_poly.pdbx_seq_one_letter_code
_entity_poly.pdbx_strand_id
1 'polypeptide(L)' 'MAAEVDHIANQIIELTAEETAEYFDRQARTLLGMSGEEFLRDLDAGRWDDVIDDPDYRDVLYLALFADVGR' A
#
# COMPACT_ATOMS: atom_id res chain seq x y z
N MET A 1 -16.82 -11.44 -37.07
CA MET A 1 -17.33 -10.67 -35.92
C MET A 1 -16.16 -10.47 -34.98
N ALA A 2 -15.56 -9.28 -34.99
CA ALA A 2 -14.45 -8.96 -34.10
C ALA A 2 -15.04 -8.60 -32.73
N ALA A 3 -14.67 -9.35 -31.69
CA ALA A 3 -15.03 -8.98 -30.32
C ALA A 3 -14.25 -7.71 -29.95
N GLU A 4 -14.98 -6.73 -29.45
CA GLU A 4 -14.47 -5.45 -28.96
C GLU A 4 -13.41 -5.68 -27.88
N VAL A 5 -12.25 -5.06 -28.06
CA VAL A 5 -11.24 -4.97 -27.02
C VAL A 5 -11.77 -3.99 -25.99
N ASP A 6 -12.24 -4.50 -24.85
CA ASP A 6 -12.59 -3.67 -23.69
C ASP A 6 -11.34 -2.91 -23.26
N HIS A 7 -11.28 -1.62 -23.61
CA HIS A 7 -10.27 -0.73 -23.10
C HIS A 7 -10.52 -0.65 -21.59
N ILE A 8 -9.73 -1.37 -20.80
CA ILE A 8 -9.67 -1.22 -19.35
C ILE A 8 -9.57 0.29 -19.08
N ALA A 9 -10.67 0.89 -18.65
CA ALA A 9 -10.75 2.30 -18.38
C ALA A 9 -9.76 2.56 -17.26
N ASN A 10 -8.63 3.19 -17.58
CA ASN A 10 -7.64 3.65 -16.60
C ASN A 10 -8.25 4.81 -15.81
N GLN A 11 -9.18 4.50 -14.91
CA GLN A 11 -9.87 5.46 -14.07
C GLN A 11 -8.93 5.86 -12.94
N ILE A 12 -8.41 7.07 -13.02
CA ILE A 12 -7.71 7.71 -11.91
C ILE A 12 -8.78 8.09 -10.88
N ILE A 13 -8.66 7.54 -9.67
CA ILE A 13 -9.53 7.87 -8.53
C ILE A 13 -8.72 8.80 -7.62
N GLU A 14 -9.23 10.02 -7.41
CA GLU A 14 -8.68 10.95 -6.43
C GLU A 14 -9.33 10.67 -5.07
N LEU A 15 -8.51 10.36 -4.07
CA LEU A 15 -8.96 10.11 -2.70
C LEU A 15 -8.76 11.38 -1.87
N THR A 16 -9.68 11.64 -0.95
CA THR A 16 -9.45 12.62 0.13
C THR A 16 -8.38 12.09 1.10
N ALA A 17 -7.86 12.96 1.98
CA ALA A 17 -6.89 12.55 2.99
C ALA A 17 -7.43 11.44 3.91
N GLU A 18 -8.70 11.54 4.31
CA GLU A 18 -9.35 10.53 5.16
C GLU A 18 -9.50 9.19 4.43
N GLU A 19 -10.02 9.21 3.19
CA GLU A 19 -10.15 7.98 2.38
C GLU A 19 -8.81 7.35 2.05
N THR A 20 -7.77 8.17 1.91
CA THR A 20 -6.40 7.74 1.69
C THR A 20 -5.85 7.00 2.91
N ALA A 21 -6.05 7.55 4.11
CA ALA A 21 -5.65 6.91 5.36
C ALA A 21 -6.40 5.58 5.59
N GLU A 22 -7.71 5.56 5.32
CA GLU A 22 -8.52 4.34 5.40
C GLU A 22 -8.09 3.28 4.38
N TYR A 23 -7.74 3.71 3.17
CA TYR A 23 -7.22 2.83 2.13
C TYR A 23 -5.89 2.22 2.56
N PHE A 24 -4.97 3.03 3.08
CA PHE A 24 -3.67 2.58 3.56
C PHE A 24 -3.81 1.56 4.69
N ASP A 25 -4.64 1.85 5.70
CA ASP A 25 -4.91 0.92 6.81
C ASP A 25 -5.49 -0.42 6.29
N ARG A 26 -6.38 -0.38 5.31
CA ARG A 26 -6.91 -1.60 4.67
C ARG A 26 -5.83 -2.40 3.96
N GLN A 27 -4.89 -1.75 3.28
CA GLN A 27 -3.77 -2.43 2.62
C GLN A 27 -2.83 -3.07 3.65
N ALA A 28 -2.45 -2.34 4.71
CA ALA A 28 -1.63 -2.88 5.80
C ALA A 28 -2.25 -4.12 6.43
N ARG A 29 -3.56 -4.10 6.69
CA ARG A 29 -4.29 -5.26 7.24
C ARG A 29 -4.34 -6.43 6.27
N THR A 30 -4.51 -6.15 4.99
CA THR A 30 -4.64 -7.20 3.95
C THR A 30 -3.31 -7.89 3.68
N LEU A 31 -2.23 -7.11 3.62
CA LEU A 31 -0.90 -7.60 3.22
C LEU A 31 -0.11 -8.15 4.41
N LEU A 32 -0.15 -7.47 5.56
CA LEU A 32 0.72 -7.75 6.70
C LEU A 32 -0.06 -8.16 7.96
N GLY A 33 -1.39 -8.13 7.93
CA GLY A 33 -2.22 -8.52 9.07
C GLY A 33 -2.18 -7.55 10.26
N MET A 34 -1.71 -6.31 10.05
CA MET A 34 -1.62 -5.28 11.09
C MET A 34 -2.29 -3.97 10.63
N SER A 35 -2.59 -3.06 11.56
CA SER A 35 -3.09 -1.74 11.17
C SER A 35 -2.02 -0.91 10.45
N GLY A 36 -2.46 0.08 9.67
CA GLY A 36 -1.56 1.03 9.02
C GLY A 36 -0.74 1.83 10.03
N GLU A 37 -1.35 2.21 11.16
CA GLU A 37 -0.65 2.94 12.22
C GLU A 37 0.44 2.08 12.88
N GLU A 38 0.17 0.79 13.12
CA GLU A 38 1.18 -0.15 13.60
C GLU A 38 2.33 -0.28 12.60
N PHE A 39 2.02 -0.45 11.31
CA PHE A 39 3.04 -0.51 10.28
C PHE A 39 3.93 0.74 10.24
N LEU A 40 3.34 1.94 10.27
CA LEU A 40 4.08 3.20 10.25
C LEU A 40 4.99 3.34 11.47
N ARG A 41 4.49 2.96 12.66
CA ARG A 41 5.30 2.94 13.88
C ARG A 41 6.49 1.99 13.77
N ASP A 42 6.29 0.83 13.16
CA ASP A 42 7.35 -0.18 12.95
C ASP A 42 8.39 0.31 11.95
N LEU A 43 7.93 0.97 10.89
CA LEU A 43 8.76 1.57 9.85
C LEU A 43 9.61 2.72 10.41
N ASP A 44 9.01 3.63 11.17
CA ASP A 44 9.72 4.74 11.82
C ASP A 44 10.72 4.25 12.88
N ALA A 45 10.50 3.07 13.44
CA ALA A 45 11.43 2.41 14.36
C ALA A 45 12.57 1.65 13.67
N GLY A 46 12.60 1.60 12.32
CA GLY A 46 13.60 0.89 11.53
C GLY A 46 13.49 -0.64 11.61
N ARG A 47 12.33 -1.19 12.01
CA ARG A 47 12.16 -2.65 12.16
C ARG A 47 12.34 -3.43 10.86
N TRP A 48 12.17 -2.77 9.72
CA TRP A 48 12.21 -3.39 8.40
C TRP A 48 13.51 -3.11 7.64
N ASP A 49 14.43 -2.30 8.17
CA ASP A 49 15.62 -1.83 7.45
C ASP A 49 16.49 -2.97 6.90
N ASP A 50 16.61 -4.08 7.63
CA ASP A 50 17.41 -5.23 7.21
C ASP A 50 16.74 -6.12 6.16
N VAL A 51 15.42 -6.01 5.96
CA VAL A 51 14.64 -6.94 5.11
C VAL A 51 13.86 -6.25 4.01
N ILE A 52 13.78 -4.92 3.99
CA ILE A 52 12.94 -4.17 3.06
C ILE A 52 13.35 -4.33 1.58
N ASP A 53 14.62 -4.61 1.32
CA ASP A 53 15.15 -4.89 -0.02
C ASP A 53 15.07 -6.37 -0.42
N ASP A 54 14.63 -7.24 0.50
CA ASP A 54 14.49 -8.67 0.23
C ASP A 54 13.20 -8.95 -0.57
N PRO A 55 13.28 -9.70 -1.68
CA PRO A 55 12.12 -10.00 -2.51
C PRO A 55 11.01 -10.81 -1.78
N ASP A 56 11.31 -11.48 -0.69
CA ASP A 56 10.32 -12.18 0.14
C ASP A 56 9.50 -11.19 0.99
N TYR A 57 9.94 -9.94 1.14
CA TYR A 57 9.27 -8.87 1.90
C TYR A 57 8.70 -7.77 1.01
N ARG A 58 8.36 -8.11 -0.24
CA ARG A 58 7.78 -7.17 -1.22
C ARG A 58 6.56 -6.40 -0.71
N ASP A 59 5.74 -7.02 0.12
CA ASP A 59 4.55 -6.38 0.68
C ASP A 59 4.91 -5.25 1.67
N VAL A 60 6.01 -5.42 2.41
CA VAL A 60 6.57 -4.37 3.29
C VAL A 60 7.12 -3.23 2.46
N LEU A 61 7.92 -3.53 1.42
CA LEU A 61 8.46 -2.54 0.50
C LEU A 61 7.34 -1.76 -0.21
N TYR A 62 6.32 -2.47 -0.68
CA TYR A 62 5.15 -1.89 -1.33
C TYR A 62 4.47 -0.87 -0.42
N LEU A 63 4.17 -1.23 0.83
CA LEU A 63 3.53 -0.30 1.78
C LEU A 63 4.45 0.86 2.18
N ALA A 64 5.76 0.62 2.33
CA ALA A 64 6.72 1.66 2.67
C ALA A 64 6.80 2.76 1.60
N LEU A 65 6.66 2.40 0.32
CA LEU A 65 6.60 3.36 -0.79
C LEU A 65 5.40 4.31 -0.70
N PHE A 66 4.30 3.88 -0.06
CA PHE A 66 3.10 4.68 0.15
C PHE A 66 2.99 5.25 1.58
N ALA A 67 4.00 5.09 2.42
CA ALA A 67 3.92 5.48 3.83
C ALA A 67 3.65 6.98 4.03
N ASP A 68 4.19 7.85 3.16
CA ASP A 68 3.95 9.30 3.23
C ASP A 68 2.48 9.69 2.97
N VAL A 69 1.77 8.84 2.22
CA VAL A 69 0.37 9.02 1.84
C VAL A 69 -0.57 8.55 2.97
N GLY A 70 -0.11 7.61 3.81
CA GLY A 70 -0.87 7.09 4.96
C GLY A 70 -0.71 7.88 6.27
N ARG A 71 0.05 8.98 6.28
CA ARG A 71 0.32 9.83 7.46
C ARG A 71 -0.63 11.01 7.61
#